data_AF-A0A349B1S9-F1
#
_entry.id   AF-A0A349B1S9-F1
#
_cell.length_a   1.000
_cell.length_b   1.000
_cell.length_c   1.000
_cell.angle_alpha   90.00
_cell.angle_beta   90.00
_cell.angle_gamma   90.00
#
_symmetry.space_group_name_H-M   'P 1'
#
loop_
_entity.id
_entity.type
_entity.pdbx_description
1 polymer ?
#
loop_
_entity_poly.entity_id
_entity_poly.type
_entity_poly.pdbx_seq_one_letter_code
_entity_poly.pdbx_strand_id
1 'polypeptide(L)'
;MLAAIALVIMAACSADPSDEDATVAEPVHEPTHDVAVPCDADPEVLTTGGGVDFVRTPDACFEGLPDWPYEPQYVEIDGLRQAYVDEGPADGEVVLLLHGQPSWSYLYRDMISMLADAGYRVVAMDHL
;
A
#
# COMPACT_ATOMS: atom_id res chain seq x y z
N MET A 1 -48.10 2.42 1.88
CA MET A 1 -48.78 1.61 2.90
C MET A 1 -47.80 0.50 3.28
N LEU A 2 -47.09 0.45 4.40
CA LEU A 2 -47.09 1.10 5.72
C LEU A 2 -45.65 1.66 5.97
N ALA A 3 -45.47 2.93 6.34
CA ALA A 3 -45.54 3.51 7.69
C ALA A 3 -44.27 3.26 8.55
N ALA A 4 -43.44 4.30 8.62
CA ALA A 4 -42.39 4.53 9.61
C ALA A 4 -42.99 4.77 11.01
N ILE A 5 -42.31 4.26 12.05
CA ILE A 5 -42.38 4.56 13.51
C ILE A 5 -41.25 3.68 14.09
N ALA A 6 -40.21 4.15 14.78
CA ALA A 6 -40.26 4.88 16.02
C ALA A 6 -39.01 5.76 16.27
N LEU A 7 -39.31 6.87 16.92
CA LEU A 7 -38.48 7.98 17.38
C LEU A 7 -38.03 7.73 18.83
N VAL A 8 -36.74 7.98 19.12
CA VAL A 8 -36.15 8.52 20.37
C VAL A 8 -36.47 7.85 21.72
N ILE A 9 -35.42 7.30 22.37
CA ILE A 9 -35.17 7.50 23.81
C ILE A 9 -33.68 7.79 24.00
N MET A 10 -33.36 9.07 24.21
CA MET A 10 -32.18 9.48 24.97
C MET A 10 -32.46 9.23 26.45
N ALA A 11 -31.62 8.46 27.13
CA ALA A 11 -31.48 8.52 28.58
C ALA A 11 -30.05 8.10 28.97
N ALA A 12 -29.31 9.10 29.43
CA ALA A 12 -28.00 9.02 30.05
C ALA A 12 -27.97 7.97 31.18
N CYS A 13 -26.87 7.22 31.26
CA CYS A 13 -26.46 6.51 32.47
C CYS A 13 -25.04 6.98 32.82
N SER A 14 -24.99 7.82 33.85
CA SER A 14 -23.88 8.19 34.75
C SER A 14 -22.45 7.81 34.35
N ALA A 15 -21.65 8.83 34.05
CA ALA A 15 -20.19 8.77 34.20
C ALA A 15 -19.81 8.91 35.68
N ASP A 16 -18.95 8.02 36.17
CA ASP A 16 -18.23 8.15 37.44
C ASP A 16 -16.78 8.54 37.10
N PRO A 17 -16.20 9.64 37.63
CA PRO A 17 -14.91 10.15 37.21
C PRO A 17 -13.83 9.87 38.28
N SER A 18 -13.19 8.70 38.23
CA SER A 18 -11.91 8.47 38.94
C SER A 18 -11.31 7.11 38.57
N ASP A 19 -10.48 7.09 37.53
CA ASP A 19 -9.19 6.37 37.44
C ASP A 19 -8.76 6.31 35.95
N GLU A 20 -7.96 7.29 35.52
CA GLU A 20 -7.12 7.17 34.33
C GLU A 20 -5.67 7.37 34.76
N ASP A 21 -4.81 6.37 34.60
CA ASP A 21 -3.42 6.63 34.27
C ASP A 21 -3.32 6.86 32.76
N ALA A 22 -3.10 8.12 32.41
CA ALA A 22 -2.91 8.60 31.06
C ALA A 22 -1.71 7.89 30.40
N THR A 23 -1.98 6.82 29.65
CA THR A 23 -1.10 6.41 28.57
C THR A 23 -1.22 7.46 27.49
N VAL A 24 -0.17 8.27 27.34
CA VAL A 24 -0.02 9.16 26.19
C VAL A 24 0.00 8.25 24.96
N ALA A 25 -1.15 8.18 24.26
CA ALA A 25 -1.18 7.65 22.92
C ALA A 25 -0.39 8.64 22.06
N GLU A 26 0.81 8.24 21.65
CA GLU A 26 1.57 8.92 20.60
C GLU A 26 0.61 9.13 19.41
N PRO A 27 0.62 10.30 18.75
CA PRO A 27 -0.30 10.55 17.66
C PRO A 27 -0.02 9.51 16.57
N VAL A 28 -1.00 8.68 16.26
CA VAL A 28 -1.01 7.91 15.01
C VAL A 28 -0.98 8.96 13.91
N HIS A 29 0.20 9.17 13.32
CA HIS A 29 0.34 10.00 12.15
C HIS A 29 -0.36 9.25 11.03
N GLU A 30 -1.63 9.59 10.78
CA GLU A 30 -2.29 9.20 9.54
C GLU A 30 -1.40 9.74 8.40
N PRO A 31 -0.86 8.89 7.50
CA PRO A 31 0.01 9.38 6.46
C PRO A 31 -0.81 10.34 5.60
N THR A 32 -0.47 11.62 5.69
CA THR A 32 -1.05 12.66 4.85
C THR A 32 -0.67 12.32 3.42
N HIS A 33 -1.60 11.77 2.65
CA HIS A 33 -1.42 11.41 1.24
C HIS A 33 -1.24 12.64 0.32
N ASP A 34 -1.18 13.86 0.89
CA ASP A 34 -1.32 15.11 0.16
C ASP A 34 -0.01 15.89 -0.06
N VAL A 35 1.15 15.38 0.38
CA VAL A 35 2.47 16.01 0.13
C VAL A 35 3.44 15.01 -0.49
N ALA A 36 3.85 15.26 -1.73
CA ALA A 36 4.89 14.49 -2.39
C ALA A 36 6.24 14.67 -1.66
N VAL A 37 6.78 13.57 -1.12
CA VAL A 37 8.10 13.56 -0.47
C VAL A 37 9.19 13.50 -1.55
N PRO A 38 10.20 14.40 -1.53
CA PRO A 38 11.31 14.36 -2.48
C PRO A 38 12.12 13.05 -2.40
N CYS A 39 12.70 12.61 -3.51
CA CYS A 39 13.47 11.36 -3.54
C CYS A 39 14.73 11.40 -2.65
N ASP A 40 15.33 12.58 -2.50
CA ASP A 40 16.53 12.81 -1.71
C ASP A 40 16.25 13.15 -0.23
N ALA A 41 14.98 13.03 0.20
CA ALA A 41 14.62 13.20 1.60
C ALA A 41 15.22 12.09 2.49
N ASP A 42 15.52 12.43 3.74
CA ASP A 42 15.97 11.45 4.73
C ASP A 42 14.87 10.41 4.98
N PRO A 43 15.19 9.10 5.08
CA PRO A 43 14.19 8.07 5.33
C PRO A 43 13.49 8.25 6.68
N GLU A 44 12.15 8.27 6.66
CA GLU A 44 11.32 8.22 7.86
C GLU A 44 11.08 6.75 8.25
N VAL A 45 11.30 6.44 9.53
CA VAL A 45 11.01 5.10 10.09
C VAL A 45 9.55 5.05 10.51
N LEU A 46 8.83 4.08 9.95
CA LEU A 46 7.44 3.75 10.25
C LEU A 46 7.40 2.41 10.99
N THR A 47 6.30 2.14 11.71
CA THR A 47 6.14 0.88 12.45
C THR A 47 4.79 0.25 12.12
N THR A 48 4.77 -1.03 11.75
CA THR A 48 3.52 -1.77 11.49
C THR A 48 2.75 -2.00 12.80
N GLY A 49 1.47 -2.37 12.70
CA GLY A 49 0.69 -2.77 13.88
C GLY A 49 1.26 -3.99 14.63
N GLY A 50 2.12 -4.77 13.96
CA GLY A 50 2.86 -5.89 14.55
C GLY A 50 4.19 -5.52 15.21
N GLY A 51 4.56 -4.24 15.23
CA GLY A 51 5.81 -3.76 15.83
C GLY A 51 7.05 -3.96 14.95
N VAL A 52 6.89 -4.09 13.63
CA VAL A 52 8.01 -4.16 12.68
C VAL A 52 8.32 -2.75 12.18
N ASP A 53 9.55 -2.30 12.40
CA ASP A 53 10.05 -1.03 11.86
C ASP A 53 10.41 -1.19 10.39
N PHE A 54 10.02 -0.22 9.56
CA PHE A 54 10.29 -0.20 8.13
C PHE A 54 10.46 1.23 7.61
N VAL A 55 11.00 1.35 6.40
CA VAL A 55 11.03 2.61 5.65
C VAL A 55 10.32 2.40 4.31
N ARG A 56 9.86 3.49 3.70
CA ARG A 56 9.25 3.46 2.38
C ARG A 56 9.96 4.47 1.48
N THR A 57 10.48 3.99 0.36
CA THR A 57 11.06 4.87 -0.66
C THR A 57 9.98 5.84 -1.16
N PRO A 58 10.24 7.16 -1.19
CA PRO A 58 9.30 8.13 -1.73
C PRO A 58 8.90 7.83 -3.18
N ASP A 59 7.62 8.03 -3.52
CA ASP A 59 7.11 7.77 -4.88
C ASP A 59 7.86 8.62 -5.93
N ALA A 60 8.33 9.81 -5.56
CA ALA A 60 9.15 10.69 -6.41
C ALA A 60 10.45 10.03 -6.90
N CYS A 61 10.97 9.00 -6.21
CA CYS A 61 12.15 8.26 -6.67
C CYS A 61 11.90 7.41 -7.92
N PHE A 62 10.64 7.15 -8.25
CA PHE A 62 10.24 6.32 -9.39
C PHE A 62 9.71 7.17 -10.56
N GLU A 63 9.79 8.50 -10.46
CA GLU A 63 9.42 9.40 -11.55
C GLU A 63 10.45 9.36 -12.70
N GLY A 64 9.98 9.36 -13.94
CA GLY A 64 10.85 9.48 -15.12
C GLY A 64 11.75 8.28 -15.38
N LEU A 65 11.42 7.09 -14.85
CA LEU A 65 12.15 5.86 -15.13
C LEU A 65 12.13 5.52 -16.64
N PRO A 66 13.27 5.23 -17.27
CA PRO A 66 13.32 4.85 -18.68
C PRO A 66 12.54 3.56 -18.95
N ASP A 67 11.73 3.56 -20.00
CA ASP A 67 11.00 2.36 -20.47
C ASP A 67 10.15 1.67 -19.39
N TRP A 68 9.62 2.43 -18.44
CA TRP A 68 8.77 1.94 -17.35
C TRP A 68 7.36 2.53 -17.41
N PRO A 69 6.50 2.05 -18.34
CA PRO A 69 5.15 2.59 -18.54
C PRO A 69 4.09 1.98 -17.60
N TYR A 70 4.49 1.26 -16.56
CA TYR A 70 3.59 0.47 -15.71
C TYR A 70 3.06 1.28 -14.54
N GLU A 71 1.74 1.20 -14.31
CA GLU A 71 1.12 1.80 -13.12
C GLU A 71 1.50 0.99 -11.86
N PRO A 72 1.90 1.65 -10.77
CA PRO A 72 2.26 0.95 -9.55
C PRO A 72 1.02 0.32 -8.91
N GLN A 73 1.05 -1.01 -8.75
CA GLN A 73 0.04 -1.74 -7.98
C GLN A 73 0.62 -2.16 -6.64
N TYR A 74 -0.25 -2.28 -5.64
CA TYR A 74 0.16 -2.61 -4.28
C TYR A 74 -0.76 -3.64 -3.64
N VAL A 75 -0.16 -4.49 -2.81
CA VAL A 75 -0.88 -5.37 -1.87
C VAL A 75 -0.33 -5.13 -0.47
N GLU A 76 -1.21 -5.14 0.52
CA GLU A 76 -0.86 -5.01 1.93
C GLU A 76 -0.73 -6.40 2.56
N ILE A 77 0.42 -6.70 3.17
CA ILE A 77 0.71 -7.97 3.86
C ILE A 77 1.32 -7.62 5.22
N ASP A 78 0.65 -8.00 6.31
CA ASP A 78 1.10 -7.75 7.69
C ASP A 78 1.47 -6.29 7.99
N GLY A 79 0.78 -5.34 7.34
CA GLY A 79 1.02 -3.89 7.48
C GLY A 79 2.18 -3.35 6.64
N LEU A 80 2.74 -4.16 5.75
CA LEU A 80 3.75 -3.78 4.77
C LEU A 80 3.13 -3.73 3.37
N ARG A 81 3.50 -2.69 2.60
CA ARG A 81 3.03 -2.48 1.24
C ARG A 81 4.01 -3.09 0.25
N GLN A 82 3.60 -4.14 -0.45
CA GLN A 82 4.40 -4.79 -1.48
C GLN A 82 3.97 -4.31 -2.86
N ALA A 83 4.93 -3.82 -3.66
CA ALA A 83 4.70 -3.37 -5.02
C ALA A 83 4.69 -4.55 -6.01
N TYR A 84 3.86 -4.44 -7.04
CA TYR A 84 3.87 -5.35 -8.18
C TYR A 84 3.39 -4.66 -9.46
N VAL A 85 3.72 -5.28 -10.59
CA VAL A 85 3.16 -4.99 -11.93
C VAL A 85 2.20 -6.13 -12.29
N ASP A 86 1.07 -5.80 -12.91
CA ASP A 86 0.06 -6.75 -13.42
C ASP A 86 -0.43 -6.28 -14.79
N GLU A 87 0.06 -6.93 -15.84
CA GLU A 87 -0.12 -6.50 -17.23
C GLU A 87 -0.63 -7.63 -18.13
N GLY A 88 -1.22 -7.25 -19.26
CA GLY A 88 -1.81 -8.18 -20.23
C GLY A 88 -3.27 -8.56 -19.93
N PRO A 89 -3.85 -9.53 -20.66
CA PRO A 89 -5.26 -9.91 -20.52
C PRO A 89 -5.55 -10.50 -19.15
N ALA A 90 -6.62 -10.06 -18.48
CA ALA A 90 -6.99 -10.54 -17.14
C ALA A 90 -7.28 -12.05 -17.07
N ASP A 91 -7.69 -12.65 -18.20
CA ASP A 91 -7.96 -14.08 -18.41
C ASP A 91 -6.81 -14.84 -19.09
N GLY A 92 -5.68 -14.17 -19.34
CA GLY A 92 -4.47 -14.78 -19.88
C GLY A 92 -3.82 -15.77 -18.91
N GLU A 93 -3.06 -16.72 -19.44
CA GLU A 93 -2.26 -17.62 -18.61
C GLU A 93 -1.21 -16.82 -17.82
N VAL A 94 -1.11 -17.08 -16.51
CA VAL A 94 -0.30 -16.26 -15.61
C VAL A 94 1.18 -16.63 -15.72
N VAL A 95 2.01 -15.62 -15.95
CA VAL A 95 3.47 -15.70 -15.84
C VAL A 95 3.93 -14.86 -14.67
N LEU A 96 4.52 -15.50 -13.65
CA LEU A 96 5.07 -14.84 -12.48
C LEU A 96 6.58 -14.59 -12.69
N LEU A 97 6.98 -13.33 -12.62
CA LEU A 97 8.38 -12.89 -12.73
C LEU A 97 8.91 -12.51 -11.34
N LEU A 98 9.94 -13.24 -10.88
CA LEU A 98 10.57 -13.05 -9.58
C LEU A 98 12.02 -12.62 -9.77
N HIS A 99 12.34 -11.39 -9.37
CA HIS A 99 13.68 -10.85 -9.54
C HIS A 99 14.66 -11.42 -8.49
N GLY A 100 15.95 -11.27 -8.76
CA GLY A 100 17.03 -11.60 -7.82
C GLY A 100 17.55 -10.38 -7.05
N GLN A 101 18.67 -10.55 -6.36
CA GLN A 101 19.39 -9.48 -5.66
C GLN A 101 20.46 -8.86 -6.58
N PRO A 102 20.67 -7.53 -6.60
CA PRO A 102 19.98 -6.45 -5.89
C PRO A 102 18.96 -5.71 -6.78
N SER A 103 18.20 -6.45 -7.59
CA SER A 103 17.26 -5.88 -8.57
C SER A 103 15.84 -5.73 -8.00
N TRP A 104 14.93 -5.19 -8.82
CA TRP A 104 13.47 -5.18 -8.63
C TRP A 104 12.79 -5.42 -10.01
N SER A 105 11.46 -5.36 -10.08
CA SER A 105 10.65 -5.64 -11.28
C SER A 105 11.08 -4.85 -12.52
N TYR A 106 11.73 -3.69 -12.36
CA TYR A 106 12.39 -2.95 -13.46
C TYR A 106 13.34 -3.77 -14.32
N LEU A 107 13.96 -4.82 -13.77
CA LEU A 107 14.78 -5.77 -14.52
C LEU A 107 14.00 -6.42 -15.68
N TYR A 108 12.70 -6.61 -15.51
CA TYR A 108 11.82 -7.29 -16.43
C TYR A 108 11.06 -6.36 -17.38
N ARG A 109 11.34 -5.05 -17.39
CA ARG A 109 10.51 -4.08 -18.13
C ARG A 109 10.32 -4.41 -19.62
N ASP A 110 11.33 -4.98 -20.26
CA ASP A 110 11.25 -5.44 -21.67
C ASP A 110 10.51 -6.78 -21.79
N MET A 111 10.64 -7.67 -20.81
CA MET A 111 9.98 -8.98 -20.81
C MET A 111 8.48 -8.87 -20.54
N ILE A 112 8.07 -7.94 -19.68
CA ILE A 112 6.67 -7.71 -19.33
C ILE A 112 5.86 -7.38 -20.59
N SER A 113 6.30 -6.40 -21.38
CA SER A 113 5.61 -6.01 -22.62
C SER A 113 5.59 -7.15 -23.64
N MET A 114 6.71 -7.84 -23.87
CA MET A 114 6.77 -8.97 -24.81
C MET A 114 5.83 -10.12 -24.45
N LEU A 115 5.69 -10.43 -23.16
CA LEU A 115 4.82 -11.51 -22.69
C LEU A 115 3.34 -11.07 -22.68
N ALA A 116 3.06 -9.83 -22.28
CA ALA A 116 1.71 -9.27 -22.33
C ALA A 116 1.18 -9.20 -23.78
N ASP A 117 1.99 -8.74 -24.73
CA ASP A 117 1.67 -8.71 -26.17
C ASP A 117 1.45 -10.12 -26.75
N ALA A 118 2.06 -11.14 -26.16
CA ALA A 118 1.85 -12.54 -26.51
C ALA A 118 0.57 -13.14 -25.90
N GLY A 119 -0.18 -12.38 -25.10
CA GLY A 119 -1.46 -12.78 -24.52
C GLY A 119 -1.38 -13.41 -23.12
N TYR A 120 -0.23 -13.35 -22.46
CA TYR A 120 -0.10 -13.78 -21.05
C TYR A 120 -0.51 -12.68 -20.08
N ARG A 121 -0.99 -13.06 -18.90
CA ARG A 121 -1.10 -12.15 -17.76
C ARG A 121 0.22 -12.18 -17.01
N VAL A 122 0.95 -11.07 -16.99
CA VAL A 122 2.29 -11.00 -16.41
C VAL A 122 2.21 -10.32 -15.06
N VAL A 123 2.65 -11.03 -14.01
CA VAL A 123 2.78 -10.46 -12.67
C VAL A 123 4.26 -10.39 -12.30
N ALA A 124 4.77 -9.20 -12.01
CA ALA A 124 6.15 -9.01 -11.53
C ALA A 124 6.12 -8.38 -10.14
N MET A 125 6.59 -9.09 -9.11
CA MET A 125 6.51 -8.67 -7.71
C MET A 125 7.86 -8.16 -7.21
N ASP A 126 7.85 -7.09 -6.42
CA ASP A 126 9.04 -6.57 -5.73
C ASP A 126 9.14 -7.16 -4.31
N HIS A 127 10.28 -7.74 -3.94
CA HIS A 127 10.46 -8.33 -2.60
C HIS A 127 10.41 -7.26 -1.49
N LEU A 128 9.79 -7.61 -0.35
CA LEU A 128 9.84 -6.83 0.90
C LEU A 128 11.20 -6.94 1.59
#